data_AF-A0A516TPU0-F1
#
_entry.id   AF-A0A516TPU0-F1
#
_cell.length_a   1.000
_cell.length_b   1.000
_cell.length_c   1.000
_cell.angle_alpha   90.00
_cell.angle_beta   90.00
_cell.angle_gamma   90.00
#
_symmetry.space_group_name_H-M   'P 1'
#
loop_
_entity.id
_entity.type
_entity.pdbx_description
1 polymer ?
#
loop_
_entity_poly.entity_id
_entity_poly.type
_entity_poly.pdbx_seq_one_letter_code
_entity_poly.pdbx_strand_id
1 'polypeptide(L)' 'MEEGDQITIDAEKKEITLHVTPEVLQKRQSKWSPPPLKCRGVLYKFAKTVSQANLGAVTDLL' A
#
# COMPACT_ATOMS: atom_id res chain seq x y z
N MET A 1 8.34 2.01 -4.62
CA MET A 1 8.96 3.32 -4.86
C MET A 1 10.34 3.31 -4.23
N GLU A 2 11.29 3.98 -4.85
CA GLU A 2 12.66 4.14 -4.38
C GLU A 2 13.03 5.63 -4.46
N GLU A 3 14.11 6.03 -3.79
CA GLU A 3 14.61 7.40 -3.84
C GLU A 3 14.93 7.80 -5.29
N GLY A 4 14.47 8.99 -5.69
CA GLY A 4 14.64 9.50 -7.05
C GLY A 4 13.58 9.08 -8.07
N ASP A 5 12.61 8.22 -7.71
CA ASP A 5 11.45 7.97 -8.57
C ASP A 5 10.63 9.27 -8.76
N GLN A 6 10.32 9.61 -10.02
CA GLN A 6 9.49 10.79 -10.30
C GLN A 6 8.01 10.50 -10.06
N ILE A 7 7.33 11.42 -9.37
CA ILE A 7 5.88 11.34 -9.08
C ILE A 7 5.22 12.65 -9.48
N THR A 8 4.06 12.55 -10.13
CA THR A 8 3.16 13.68 -10.34
C THR A 8 1.95 13.55 -9.43
N ILE A 9 1.61 14.63 -8.74
CA ILE A 9 0.36 14.77 -8.00
C ILE A 9 -0.45 15.86 -8.70
N ASP A 10 -1.58 15.47 -9.29
CA ASP A 10 -2.48 16.37 -9.99
C ASP A 10 -3.80 16.43 -9.21
N ALA A 11 -3.98 17.54 -8.48
CA ALA A 11 -5.16 17.73 -7.63
C ALA A 11 -6.43 18.03 -8.45
N GLU A 12 -6.29 18.61 -9.64
CA GLU A 12 -7.43 18.91 -10.52
C GLU A 12 -8.00 17.63 -11.11
N LYS A 13 -7.11 16.74 -11.59
CA LYS A 13 -7.48 15.41 -12.09
C LYS A 13 -7.75 14.40 -10.99
N LYS A 14 -7.34 14.68 -9.75
CA LYS A 14 -7.40 13.76 -8.60
C LYS A 14 -6.56 12.50 -8.83
N GLU A 15 -5.38 12.68 -9.42
CA GLU A 15 -4.49 11.59 -9.81
C GLU A 15 -3.13 11.70 -9.10
N ILE A 16 -2.56 10.53 -8.81
CA ILE A 16 -1.18 10.39 -8.37
C ILE A 16 -0.52 9.39 -9.32
N THR A 17 0.47 9.85 -10.08
CA THR A 17 1.15 9.05 -11.09
C THR A 17 2.60 8.82 -10.69
N LEU A 18 3.00 7.56 -10.60
CA LEU A 18 4.40 7.15 -10.44
C LEU A 18 5.00 6.86 -11.82
N HIS A 19 6.02 7.61 -12.22
CA HIS A 19 6.66 7.50 -13.55
C HIS A 19 7.73 6.41 -13.57
N VAL A 20 7.30 5.18 -13.31
CA VAL A 20 8.15 3.97 -13.32
C VAL A 20 7.53 2.98 -14.29
N THR A 21 8.35 2.37 -15.16
CA THR A 21 7.83 1.44 -16.16
C THR A 21 7.26 0.17 -15.52
N PRO A 22 6.30 -0.52 -16.17
CA PRO A 22 5.70 -1.74 -15.63
C PRO A 22 6.72 -2.84 -15.33
N GLU A 23 7.79 -2.95 -16.12
CA GLU A 23 8.84 -3.97 -15.97
C GLU A 23 9.63 -3.74 -14.68
N VAL A 24 9.96 -2.48 -14.37
CA VAL A 24 10.63 -2.10 -13.12
C VAL A 24 9.71 -2.35 -11.93
N LEU A 25 8.42 -2.02 -12.04
CA LEU A 25 7.45 -2.29 -10.98
C LEU A 25 7.31 -3.79 -10.71
N GLN A 26 7.20 -4.65 -11.73
CA GLN A 26 7.16 -6.10 -11.55
C GLN A 26 8.44 -6.62 -10.89
N LYS A 27 9.61 -6.14 -11.30
CA LYS A 27 10.90 -6.52 -10.70
C LYS A 27 11.02 -6.10 -9.24
N ARG A 28 10.48 -4.94 -8.87
CA ARG A 28 10.44 -4.46 -7.48
C ARG A 28 9.43 -5.26 -6.65
N GLN A 29 8.24 -5.54 -7.20
CA GLN A 29 7.19 -6.32 -6.55
C GLN A 29 7.65 -7.76 -6.26
N SER A 30 8.36 -8.40 -7.18
CA SER A 30 8.86 -9.77 -6.98
C SER A 30 9.92 -9.88 -5.87
N LYS A 31 10.58 -8.77 -5.52
CA LYS A 31 11.54 -8.68 -4.42
C LYS A 31 10.91 -8.21 -3.11
N TRP A 32 9.67 -7.73 -3.15
CA TRP A 32 9.02 -7.16 -1.98
C TRP A 32 8.55 -8.27 -1.04
N SER A 33 8.82 -8.08 0.25
CA SER A 33 8.31 -8.92 1.33
C SER A 33 7.74 -8.02 2.43
N PRO A 34 6.54 -8.31 2.96
CA PRO A 34 5.95 -7.50 4.01
C PRO A 34 6.82 -7.59 5.29
N PRO A 35 7.07 -6.46 5.98
CA PRO A 35 7.76 -6.49 7.26
C PRO A 35 6.92 -7.23 8.32
N PRO A 36 7.56 -7.82 9.35
CA PRO A 36 6.84 -8.53 10.39
C PRO A 36 5.95 -7.56 11.20
N LEU A 37 4.76 -8.03 11.59
CA LEU A 37 3.87 -7.28 12.47
C LEU A 37 4.49 -7.17 13.87
N LYS A 38 4.80 -5.95 14.31
CA LYS A 38 5.35 -5.65 15.64
C LYS A 38 4.27 -5.21 16.63
N CYS A 39 3.16 -5.95 16.70
CA CYS A 39 2.04 -5.64 17.59
C CYS A 39 1.45 -6.89 18.26
N ARG A 40 0.77 -6.70 19.40
CA ARG A 40 0.08 -7.75 20.17
C ARG A 40 -1.31 -7.28 20.58
N GLY A 41 -2.16 -8.19 21.07
CA GLY A 41 -3.49 -7.87 21.59
C GLY A 41 -4.43 -7.30 20.52
N VAL A 42 -5.17 -6.24 20.87
CA VAL A 42 -6.19 -5.64 20.00
C VAL A 42 -5.62 -5.15 18.67
N LEU A 43 -4.40 -4.60 18.66
CA LEU A 43 -3.75 -4.16 17.42
C LEU A 43 -3.35 -5.32 16.50
N TYR A 44 -3.04 -6.48 17.07
CA TYR A 44 -2.80 -7.68 16.27
C TYR A 44 -4.10 -8.20 15.64
N LYS A 45 -5.21 -8.18 16.39
CA LYS A 45 -6.54 -8.48 15.84
C LYS A 45 -6.88 -7.52 14.70
N PHE A 46 -6.76 -6.21 14.93
CA PHE A 46 -7.02 -5.19 13.92
C PHE A 46 -6.20 -5.39 12.64
N ALA A 47 -4.88 -5.58 12.75
CA ALA A 47 -4.00 -5.82 11.60
C ALA A 47 -4.36 -7.07 10.79
N LYS A 48 -5.11 -8.02 11.38
CA LYS A 48 -5.58 -9.24 10.71
C LYS A 48 -6.99 -9.14 10.13
N THR A 49 -7.81 -8.20 10.59
CA THR A 49 -9.24 -8.15 10.25
C THR A 49 -9.66 -6.88 9.53
N VAL A 50 -8.86 -5.81 9.55
CA VAL A 50 -9.19 -4.55 8.90
C VAL A 50 -9.20 -4.68 7.37
N SER A 51 -10.19 -4.08 6.73
CA SER A 51 -10.26 -3.96 5.27
C SER A 51 -9.52 -2.73 4.72
N GLN A 52 -9.48 -2.60 3.40
CA GLN A 52 -8.84 -1.47 2.75
C GLN A 52 -9.58 -0.14 3.04
N ALA A 53 -8.85 0.97 3.06
CA ALA A 53 -9.40 2.28 3.39
C ALA A 53 -10.50 2.74 2.41
N ASN A 54 -10.38 2.40 1.12
CA ASN A 54 -11.40 2.69 0.11
C ASN A 54 -12.71 1.88 0.30
N LEU A 55 -12.68 0.85 1.16
CA LEU A 55 -13.85 0.07 1.59
C LEU A 55 -14.35 0.50 2.98
N GLY A 56 -13.79 1.57 3.55
CA GLY A 56 -14.18 2.10 4.86
C GLY A 56 -13.42 1.55 6.07
N ALA A 57 -12.36 0.74 5.87
CA ALA A 57 -11.51 0.21 6.94
C ALA A 57 -12.29 -0.52 8.06
N VAL A 58 -13.37 -1.22 7.70
CA VAL A 58 -14.19 -2.00 8.63
C VAL A 58 -13.48 -3.31 9.02
N THR A 59 -13.89 -3.93 10.13
CA THR A 59 -13.22 -5.09 10.72
C THR A 59 -14.05 -6.37 10.74
N ASP A 60 -15.20 -6.36 10.07
CA ASP A 60 -16.27 -7.37 10.10
C ASP A 60 -16.61 -7.90 8.69
N LEU A 61 -15.75 -7.69 7.70
CA LEU A 61 -15.89 -8.20 6.32
C LEU A 61 -15.60 -9.70 6.16
N LEU A 62 -15.22 -10.39 7.24
CA LEU A 62 -14.88 -11.82 7.28
C LEU A 62 -16.06 -12.67 7.76
#